data_AF-A0A933ZTW0-F1
#
_entry.id   AF-A0A933ZTW0-F1
#
_cell.length_a   1.000
_cell.length_b   1.000
_cell.length_c   1.000
_cell.angle_alpha   90.00
_cell.angle_beta   90.00
_cell.angle_gamma   90.00
#
_symmetry.space_group_name_H-M   'P 1'
#
loop_
_entity.id
_entity.type
_entity.pdbx_description
1 polymer ?
#
loop_
_entity_poly.entity_id
_entity_poly.type
_entity_poly.pdbx_seq_one_letter_code
_entity_poly.pdbx_strand_id
1 'polypeptide(L)'
;MDSSLPSAAPKCPSHPDRLAATTCSRCGTFLCSQCVVARPERLCAACLARKLSDLPASRPYSFRGALQTGWTLLRARFGLYLALTGVFALPEALVRLWVPGLQALLGFLCSTTLGLVGVLACLSCAAEAGLGRRIDWWTALRAALRAWPRAFLARLGAAVQVALFFLLLIVPGFIRWVQLCVVTPVALLEHSGSALRRSAELTAGWGWSLLGLLCAANVLLLLLVGSTALLVGEVAELAPPLLGPAVLLQTWLANVGALCVEMLMLGAYFGLKSSTERAEELLFEQDPASR
;
A
#
# COMPACT_ATOMS: atom_id res chain seq x y z
N MET A 1 53.55 -1.41 -42.04
CA MET A 1 52.57 -0.84 -41.10
C MET A 1 51.26 -1.56 -41.38
N ASP A 2 50.95 -2.63 -40.65
CA ASP A 2 49.61 -3.24 -40.66
C ASP A 2 49.51 -4.19 -39.46
N SER A 3 48.59 -3.89 -38.54
CA SER A 3 48.18 -4.80 -37.46
C SER A 3 46.74 -4.49 -37.04
N SER A 4 45.81 -4.70 -37.96
CA SER A 4 44.37 -4.70 -37.70
C SER A 4 43.97 -6.06 -37.12
N LEU A 5 43.97 -6.18 -35.79
CA LEU A 5 43.39 -7.34 -35.12
C LEU A 5 41.88 -7.39 -35.43
N PRO A 6 41.32 -8.56 -35.83
CA PRO A 6 39.89 -8.70 -36.00
C PRO A 6 39.22 -8.55 -34.64
N SER A 7 38.63 -7.38 -34.39
CA SER A 7 37.79 -7.13 -33.22
C SER A 7 36.52 -7.96 -33.38
N ALA A 8 36.52 -9.17 -32.82
CA ALA A 8 35.34 -10.02 -32.77
C ALA A 8 34.17 -9.22 -32.18
N ALA A 9 33.08 -9.11 -32.94
CA ALA A 9 31.92 -8.34 -32.52
C ALA A 9 31.41 -8.87 -31.17
N PRO A 10 31.04 -7.98 -30.23
CA PRO A 10 30.64 -8.39 -28.88
C PRO A 10 29.41 -9.29 -28.91
N LYS A 11 29.41 -10.33 -28.07
CA LYS A 11 28.35 -11.34 -27.96
C LYS A 11 27.57 -11.21 -26.65
N CYS A 12 26.33 -11.67 -26.63
CA CYS A 12 25.50 -11.67 -25.42
C CYS A 12 25.87 -12.85 -24.51
N PRO A 13 26.10 -12.66 -23.20
CA PRO A 13 26.47 -13.76 -22.30
C PRO A 13 25.33 -14.76 -22.06
N SER A 14 24.07 -14.32 -22.18
CA SER A 14 22.91 -15.23 -22.09
C SER A 14 22.63 -15.98 -23.40
N HIS A 15 23.16 -15.49 -24.52
CA HIS A 15 23.00 -16.10 -25.84
C HIS A 15 24.33 -15.97 -26.61
N PRO A 16 25.31 -16.86 -26.35
CA PRO A 16 26.67 -16.75 -26.89
C PRO A 16 26.74 -16.74 -28.42
N ASP A 17 25.74 -17.30 -29.08
CA ASP A 17 25.66 -17.35 -30.54
C ASP A 17 25.10 -16.08 -31.17
N ARG A 18 24.66 -15.10 -30.36
CA ARG A 18 24.04 -13.86 -30.84
C ARG A 18 24.92 -12.65 -30.58
N LEU A 19 25.05 -11.81 -31.60
CA LEU A 19 25.70 -10.52 -31.49
C LEU A 19 24.90 -9.59 -30.57
N ALA A 20 25.64 -8.75 -29.85
CA ALA A 20 25.08 -7.72 -28.99
C ALA A 20 24.38 -6.65 -29.83
N ALA A 21 23.13 -6.34 -29.49
CA ALA A 21 22.38 -5.23 -30.08
C ALA A 21 22.50 -3.94 -29.23
N THR A 22 22.71 -4.09 -27.92
CA THR A 22 22.88 -2.96 -26.99
C THR A 22 23.64 -3.41 -25.74
N THR A 23 23.85 -2.50 -24.80
CA THR A 23 24.43 -2.78 -23.48
C THR A 23 23.42 -2.49 -22.37
N CYS A 24 23.58 -3.18 -21.25
CA CYS A 24 22.81 -2.96 -20.04
C CYS A 24 23.05 -1.54 -19.53
N SER A 25 22.00 -0.76 -19.32
CA SER A 25 22.10 0.64 -18.86
C SER A 25 22.69 0.79 -17.45
N ARG A 26 22.74 -0.28 -16.65
CA ARG A 26 23.27 -0.26 -15.28
C ARG A 26 24.72 -0.76 -15.18
N CYS A 27 25.07 -1.85 -15.86
CA CYS A 27 26.36 -2.52 -15.68
C CYS A 27 27.17 -2.72 -16.97
N GLY A 28 26.69 -2.20 -18.11
CA GLY A 28 27.40 -2.28 -19.39
C GLY A 28 27.38 -3.65 -20.08
N THR A 29 26.87 -4.71 -19.45
CA THR A 29 26.79 -6.06 -20.04
C THR A 29 26.05 -6.07 -21.37
N PHE A 30 26.62 -6.72 -22.40
CA PHE A 30 26.02 -6.84 -23.73
C PHE A 30 24.70 -7.62 -23.76
N LEU A 31 23.71 -7.10 -24.50
CA LEU A 31 22.37 -7.69 -24.65
C LEU A 31 22.07 -7.90 -26.14
N CYS A 32 21.62 -9.08 -26.54
CA CYS A 32 21.11 -9.32 -27.88
C CYS A 32 19.70 -8.73 -28.06
N SER A 33 19.23 -8.59 -29.29
CA SER A 33 17.90 -8.03 -29.62
C SER A 33 16.75 -8.75 -28.91
N GLN A 34 16.82 -10.08 -28.78
CA GLN A 34 15.80 -10.87 -28.07
C GLN A 34 15.74 -10.52 -26.57
N CYS A 35 16.89 -10.33 -25.91
CA CYS A 35 16.92 -9.91 -24.50
C CYS A 35 16.37 -8.50 -24.28
N VAL A 36 16.46 -7.63 -25.30
CA VAL A 36 15.94 -6.24 -25.23
C VAL A 36 14.42 -6.24 -25.40
N VAL A 37 13.88 -6.95 -26.39
CA VAL A 37 12.43 -6.98 -26.66
C VAL A 37 11.64 -7.57 -25.49
N ALA A 38 12.22 -8.54 -24.79
CA ALA A 38 11.56 -9.18 -23.64
C ALA A 38 11.48 -8.30 -22.39
N ARG A 39 12.11 -7.10 -22.36
CA ARG A 39 12.23 -6.29 -21.14
C ARG A 39 11.87 -4.83 -21.41
N PRO A 40 10.98 -4.22 -20.60
CA PRO A 40 10.62 -2.82 -20.78
C PRO A 40 11.81 -1.88 -20.54
N GLU A 41 12.81 -2.32 -19.78
CA GLU A 41 14.05 -1.59 -19.52
C GLU A 41 15.25 -2.34 -20.09
N ARG A 42 16.26 -1.60 -20.57
CA ARG A 42 17.52 -2.15 -21.12
C ARG A 42 18.45 -2.68 -20.02
N LEU A 43 17.97 -3.62 -19.22
CA LEU A 43 18.70 -4.25 -18.11
C LEU A 43 19.04 -5.71 -18.41
N CYS A 44 20.24 -6.14 -18.04
CA CYS A 44 20.62 -7.55 -18.04
C CYS A 44 19.85 -8.34 -16.97
N ALA A 45 19.86 -9.69 -17.05
CA ALA A 45 19.05 -10.54 -16.17
C ALA A 45 19.41 -10.31 -14.69
N ALA A 46 20.71 -10.24 -14.39
CA ALA A 46 21.20 -10.00 -13.04
C ALA A 46 20.88 -8.59 -12.51
N CYS A 47 20.90 -7.57 -13.36
CA CYS A 47 20.52 -6.20 -12.95
C CYS A 47 19.01 -6.05 -12.77
N LEU A 48 18.21 -6.73 -13.62
CA LEU A 48 16.77 -6.79 -13.46
C LEU A 48 16.39 -7.54 -12.19
N ALA A 49 16.99 -8.72 -11.94
CA ALA A 49 16.78 -9.47 -10.70
C ALA A 49 17.13 -8.63 -9.46
N ARG A 50 18.27 -7.93 -9.48
CA ARG A 50 18.63 -6.96 -8.42
C ARG A 50 17.61 -5.84 -8.26
N LYS A 51 17.12 -5.27 -9.37
CA LYS A 51 16.09 -4.23 -9.34
C LYS A 51 14.78 -4.76 -8.74
N LEU A 52 14.38 -5.99 -9.10
CA LEU A 52 13.18 -6.64 -8.58
C LEU A 52 13.33 -7.02 -7.09
N SER A 53 14.51 -7.44 -6.64
CA SER A 53 14.80 -7.68 -5.22
C SER A 53 14.85 -6.39 -4.39
N ASP A 54 15.12 -5.25 -5.03
CA ASP A 54 15.11 -3.94 -4.38
C ASP A 54 13.68 -3.38 -4.20
N LEU A 55 12.69 -3.91 -4.95
CA LEU A 55 11.30 -3.48 -4.87
C LEU A 55 10.73 -3.72 -3.46
N PRO A 56 9.89 -2.80 -2.95
CA PRO A 56 9.29 -3.01 -1.65
C PRO A 56 8.45 -4.30 -1.54
N ALA A 57 7.91 -4.78 -2.67
CA ALA A 57 7.09 -5.99 -2.74
C ALA A 57 7.87 -7.30 -2.49
N SER A 58 9.20 -7.32 -2.67
CA SER A 58 9.99 -8.56 -2.61
C SER A 58 10.72 -8.76 -1.28
N ARG A 59 10.64 -7.80 -0.35
CA ARG A 59 11.33 -7.87 0.95
C ARG A 59 10.50 -8.65 1.96
N PRO A 60 11.10 -9.60 2.71
CA PRO A 60 10.39 -10.32 3.75
C PRO A 60 9.88 -9.37 4.84
N TYR A 61 8.85 -9.79 5.55
CA TYR A 61 8.23 -8.99 6.59
C TYR A 61 9.20 -8.75 7.74
N SER A 62 9.25 -7.50 8.16
CA SER A 62 9.79 -7.07 9.44
C SER A 62 9.10 -5.78 9.83
N PHE A 63 9.00 -5.50 11.13
CA PHE A 63 8.43 -4.24 11.63
C PHE A 63 9.05 -3.01 10.94
N ARG A 64 10.39 -2.94 10.92
CA ARG A 64 11.14 -1.86 10.27
C ARG A 64 10.95 -1.86 8.75
N GLY A 65 10.90 -3.04 8.12
CA GLY A 65 10.65 -3.19 6.69
C GLY A 65 9.28 -2.64 6.30
N ALA A 66 8.23 -2.95 7.07
CA ALA A 66 6.88 -2.42 6.84
C ALA A 66 6.84 -0.89 6.97
N LEU A 67 7.49 -0.32 8.00
CA LEU A 67 7.62 1.13 8.17
C LEU A 67 8.36 1.79 7.00
N GLN A 68 9.53 1.25 6.64
CA GLN A 68 10.34 1.80 5.56
C GLN A 68 9.62 1.68 4.22
N THR A 69 8.97 0.56 3.95
CA THR A 69 8.16 0.36 2.73
C THR A 69 7.00 1.34 2.70
N GLY A 70 6.18 1.42 3.75
CA GLY A 70 5.05 2.36 3.81
C GLY A 70 5.50 3.81 3.63
N TRP A 71 6.62 4.20 4.26
CA TRP A 71 7.21 5.53 4.08
C TRP A 71 7.72 5.79 2.65
N THR A 72 8.38 4.79 2.04
CA THR A 72 8.87 4.88 0.65
C THR A 72 7.70 5.06 -0.31
N LEU A 73 6.62 4.30 -0.11
CA LEU A 73 5.39 4.41 -0.89
C LEU A 73 4.74 5.78 -0.72
N LEU A 74 4.61 6.27 0.52
CA LEU A 74 4.04 7.58 0.83
C LEU A 74 4.82 8.72 0.17
N ARG A 75 6.16 8.71 0.25
CA ARG A 75 7.00 9.75 -0.37
C ARG A 75 7.00 9.72 -1.89
N ALA A 76 6.80 8.56 -2.51
CA ALA A 76 6.88 8.42 -3.97
C ALA A 76 5.92 9.35 -4.71
N ARG A 77 4.73 9.60 -4.15
CA ARG A 77 3.69 10.44 -4.77
C ARG A 77 2.92 11.29 -3.75
N PHE A 78 3.62 11.83 -2.75
CA PHE A 78 3.03 12.58 -1.65
C PHE A 78 2.05 13.68 -2.10
N GLY A 79 2.42 14.49 -3.11
CA GLY A 79 1.54 15.54 -3.63
C GLY A 79 0.21 15.04 -4.22
N LEU A 80 0.24 13.89 -4.91
CA LEU A 80 -0.98 13.27 -5.44
C LEU A 80 -1.88 12.76 -4.30
N TYR A 81 -1.28 12.19 -3.26
CA TYR A 81 -2.00 11.70 -2.08
C TYR A 81 -2.68 12.85 -1.32
N LEU A 82 -1.99 13.98 -1.14
CA LEU A 82 -2.56 15.18 -0.53
C LEU A 82 -3.73 15.74 -1.36
N ALA A 83 -3.59 15.78 -2.69
CA ALA A 83 -4.64 16.26 -3.57
C ALA A 83 -5.88 15.35 -3.52
N LEU A 84 -5.71 14.03 -3.63
CA LEU A 84 -6.81 13.07 -3.56
C LEU A 84 -7.52 13.13 -2.20
N THR A 85 -6.78 13.12 -1.09
CA THR A 85 -7.37 13.22 0.25
C THR A 85 -8.11 14.54 0.44
N GLY A 86 -7.63 15.65 -0.12
CA GLY A 86 -8.33 16.94 -0.11
C GLY A 86 -9.67 16.90 -0.85
N VAL A 87 -9.67 16.36 -2.07
CA VAL A 87 -10.89 16.21 -2.88
C VAL A 87 -11.95 15.36 -2.17
N PHE A 88 -11.54 14.25 -1.55
CA PHE A 88 -12.47 13.36 -0.85
C PHE A 88 -12.82 13.81 0.58
N ALA A 89 -12.04 14.71 1.20
CA ALA A 89 -12.37 15.32 2.49
C ALA A 89 -13.44 16.41 2.38
N LEU A 90 -13.55 17.07 1.22
CA LEU A 90 -14.44 18.21 1.04
C LEU A 90 -15.93 17.85 1.28
N PRO A 91 -16.49 16.75 0.74
CA PRO A 91 -17.89 16.38 1.00
C PRO A 91 -18.14 16.10 2.49
N GLU A 92 -17.20 15.46 3.19
CA GLU A 92 -17.32 15.19 4.62
C GLU A 92 -17.33 16.50 5.43
N ALA A 93 -16.41 17.42 5.13
CA ALA A 93 -16.36 18.72 5.80
C ALA A 93 -17.63 19.55 5.56
N LEU A 94 -18.17 19.53 4.34
CA LEU A 94 -19.44 20.19 4.02
C LEU A 94 -20.60 19.57 4.80
N VAL A 95 -20.70 18.25 4.88
CA VAL A 95 -21.76 17.59 5.68
C VAL A 95 -21.68 18.00 7.16
N ARG A 96 -20.47 18.09 7.72
CA ARG A 96 -20.27 18.52 9.11
C ARG A 96 -20.71 19.97 9.34
N LEU A 97 -20.52 20.86 8.38
CA LEU A 97 -20.88 22.27 8.53
C LEU A 97 -22.38 22.55 8.35
N TRP A 98 -23.10 21.75 7.54
CA TRP A 98 -24.44 22.12 7.08
C TRP A 98 -25.60 21.41 7.79
N VAL A 99 -25.39 20.26 8.45
CA VAL A 99 -26.51 19.43 8.97
C VAL A 99 -26.40 19.22 10.48
N PRO A 100 -26.70 20.24 11.33
CA PRO A 100 -26.66 20.08 12.78
C PRO A 100 -27.54 18.92 13.25
N GLY A 101 -27.08 18.20 14.27
CA GLY A 101 -27.76 17.02 14.83
C GLY A 101 -27.47 15.69 14.11
N LEU A 102 -27.23 15.69 12.80
CA LEU A 102 -26.88 14.47 12.03
C LEU A 102 -25.43 14.42 11.54
N GLN A 103 -24.63 15.43 11.85
CA GLN A 103 -23.24 15.60 11.40
C GLN A 103 -22.38 14.35 11.64
N ALA A 104 -22.51 13.73 12.82
CA ALA A 104 -21.72 12.56 13.20
C ALA A 104 -22.05 11.34 12.32
N LEU A 105 -23.35 11.04 12.15
CA LEU A 105 -23.80 9.89 11.36
C LEU A 105 -23.53 10.08 9.87
N LEU A 106 -23.94 11.21 9.31
CA LEU A 106 -23.74 11.50 7.88
C LEU A 106 -22.26 11.68 7.55
N GLY A 107 -21.50 12.31 8.43
CA GLY A 107 -20.04 12.43 8.31
C GLY A 107 -19.38 11.05 8.31
N PHE A 108 -19.76 10.18 9.24
CA PHE A 108 -19.26 8.80 9.29
C PHE A 108 -19.60 8.01 8.02
N LEU A 109 -20.83 8.09 7.53
CA LEU A 109 -21.26 7.42 6.30
C LEU A 109 -20.50 7.96 5.08
N CYS A 110 -20.37 9.28 4.97
CA CYS A 110 -19.62 9.95 3.91
C CYS A 110 -18.15 9.52 3.91
N SER A 111 -17.50 9.57 5.08
CA SER A 111 -16.09 9.17 5.25
C SER A 111 -15.88 7.69 4.93
N THR A 112 -16.76 6.81 5.43
CA THR A 112 -16.66 5.36 5.23
C THR A 112 -16.92 4.96 3.78
N THR A 113 -17.76 5.69 3.05
CA THR A 113 -18.10 5.37 1.65
C THR A 113 -17.20 6.10 0.66
N LEU A 114 -17.25 7.44 0.62
CA LEU A 114 -16.49 8.28 -0.30
C LEU A 114 -15.01 8.34 0.09
N GLY A 115 -14.71 8.50 1.38
CA GLY A 115 -13.32 8.50 1.85
C GLY A 115 -12.60 7.20 1.53
N LEU A 116 -13.30 6.06 1.61
CA LEU A 116 -12.75 4.76 1.21
C LEU A 116 -12.34 4.72 -0.27
N VAL A 117 -13.10 5.35 -1.18
CA VAL A 117 -12.70 5.44 -2.60
C VAL A 117 -11.37 6.18 -2.74
N GLY A 118 -11.22 7.31 -2.04
CA GLY A 118 -9.97 8.08 -2.02
C GLY A 118 -8.78 7.28 -1.48
N VAL A 119 -8.98 6.56 -0.38
CA VAL A 119 -7.96 5.66 0.21
C VAL A 119 -7.58 4.56 -0.78
N LEU A 120 -8.55 3.87 -1.38
CA LEU A 120 -8.28 2.81 -2.36
C LEU A 120 -7.55 3.33 -3.61
N ALA A 121 -7.86 4.54 -4.08
CA ALA A 121 -7.16 5.16 -5.20
C ALA A 121 -5.69 5.46 -4.85
N CYS A 122 -5.43 5.95 -3.64
CA CYS A 122 -4.07 6.18 -3.14
C CYS A 122 -3.30 4.86 -2.98
N LEU A 123 -3.94 3.83 -2.39
CA LEU A 123 -3.37 2.50 -2.22
C LEU A 123 -3.06 1.83 -3.56
N SER A 124 -3.93 1.99 -4.58
CA SER A 124 -3.69 1.49 -5.94
C SER A 124 -2.47 2.17 -6.56
N CYS A 125 -2.38 3.51 -6.46
CA CYS A 125 -1.19 4.26 -6.87
C CYS A 125 0.09 3.80 -6.17
N ALA A 126 0.02 3.58 -4.85
CA ALA A 126 1.15 3.13 -4.06
C ALA A 126 1.56 1.69 -4.39
N ALA A 127 0.60 0.79 -4.56
CA ALA A 127 0.89 -0.60 -4.92
C ALA A 127 1.60 -0.67 -6.27
N GLU A 128 1.14 0.09 -7.25
CA GLU A 128 1.77 0.18 -8.57
C GLU A 128 3.18 0.80 -8.50
N ALA A 129 3.36 1.84 -7.69
CA ALA A 129 4.69 2.41 -7.43
C ALA A 129 5.63 1.39 -6.75
N GLY A 130 5.10 0.56 -5.84
CA GLY A 130 5.81 -0.54 -5.20
C GLY A 130 6.23 -1.65 -6.17
N LEU A 131 5.53 -1.78 -7.29
CA LEU A 131 5.88 -2.68 -8.40
C LEU A 131 6.77 -2.00 -9.45
N GLY A 132 7.21 -0.76 -9.21
CA GLY A 132 8.01 0.02 -10.15
C GLY A 132 7.23 0.54 -11.36
N ARG A 133 5.89 0.44 -11.35
CA ARG A 133 5.00 0.92 -12.40
C ARG A 133 4.50 2.34 -12.06
N ARG A 134 4.19 3.11 -13.10
CA ARG A 134 3.55 4.42 -12.95
C ARG A 134 2.13 4.31 -13.50
N ILE A 135 1.14 4.63 -12.67
CA ILE A 135 -0.25 4.75 -13.12
C ILE A 135 -0.72 6.20 -13.05
N ASP A 136 -1.65 6.56 -13.91
CA ASP A 136 -2.33 7.85 -13.86
C ASP A 136 -3.42 7.85 -12.78
N TRP A 137 -3.74 9.03 -12.25
CA TRP A 137 -4.73 9.18 -11.18
C TRP A 137 -6.11 8.65 -11.60
N TRP A 138 -6.48 8.79 -12.87
CA TRP A 138 -7.76 8.30 -13.40
C TRP A 138 -7.82 6.77 -13.43
N THR A 139 -6.72 6.12 -13.83
CA THR A 139 -6.58 4.66 -13.79
C THR A 139 -6.66 4.16 -12.36
N ALA A 140 -6.03 4.87 -11.41
CA ALA A 140 -6.11 4.56 -9.99
C ALA A 140 -7.54 4.68 -9.44
N LEU A 141 -8.24 5.76 -9.79
CA LEU A 141 -9.62 5.99 -9.37
C LEU A 141 -10.57 4.94 -9.94
N ARG A 142 -10.41 4.58 -11.22
CA ARG A 142 -11.19 3.51 -11.85
C ARG A 142 -10.93 2.15 -11.20
N ALA A 143 -9.67 1.85 -10.84
CA ALA A 143 -9.33 0.66 -10.09
C ALA A 143 -9.98 0.67 -8.69
N ALA A 144 -9.94 1.80 -7.99
CA ALA A 144 -10.57 1.99 -6.69
C ALA A 144 -12.08 1.77 -6.74
N LEU A 145 -12.78 2.36 -7.71
CA LEU A 145 -14.23 2.19 -7.87
C LEU A 145 -14.63 0.73 -8.17
N ARG A 146 -13.83 0.01 -8.97
CA ARG A 146 -14.06 -1.42 -9.24
C ARG A 146 -13.82 -2.29 -8.02
N ALA A 147 -12.84 -1.94 -7.18
CA ALA A 147 -12.53 -2.67 -5.95
C ALA A 147 -13.42 -2.26 -4.77
N TRP A 148 -14.08 -1.10 -4.85
CA TRP A 148 -14.85 -0.51 -3.76
C TRP A 148 -15.85 -1.44 -3.08
N PRO A 149 -16.78 -2.13 -3.80
CA PRO A 149 -17.78 -2.95 -3.11
C PRO A 149 -17.13 -4.11 -2.35
N ARG A 150 -16.07 -4.71 -2.89
CA ARG A 150 -15.33 -5.79 -2.25
C ARG A 150 -14.59 -5.29 -1.01
N ALA A 151 -13.89 -4.16 -1.12
CA ALA A 151 -13.16 -3.56 0.00
C ALA A 151 -14.10 -3.08 1.10
N PHE A 152 -15.24 -2.48 0.74
CA PHE A 152 -16.27 -2.04 1.69
C PHE A 152 -16.85 -3.23 2.46
N LEU A 153 -17.31 -4.28 1.76
CA LEU A 153 -17.86 -5.48 2.39
C LEU A 153 -16.81 -6.20 3.24
N ALA A 154 -15.56 -6.24 2.80
CA ALA A 154 -14.48 -6.83 3.59
C ALA A 154 -14.18 -6.02 4.87
N ARG A 155 -14.16 -4.68 4.81
CA ARG A 155 -14.01 -3.82 6.00
C ARG A 155 -15.20 -3.95 6.95
N LEU A 156 -16.42 -4.00 6.42
CA LEU A 156 -17.63 -4.18 7.22
C LEU A 156 -17.61 -5.55 7.93
N GLY A 157 -17.32 -6.62 7.20
CA GLY A 157 -17.19 -7.96 7.76
C GLY A 157 -16.07 -8.04 8.80
N ALA A 158 -14.95 -7.33 8.58
CA ALA A 158 -13.88 -7.25 9.56
C ALA A 158 -14.31 -6.51 10.83
N ALA A 159 -14.96 -5.35 10.69
CA ALA A 159 -15.45 -4.56 11.82
C ALA A 159 -16.47 -5.35 12.66
N VAL A 160 -17.42 -6.04 12.01
CA VAL A 160 -18.41 -6.90 12.69
C VAL A 160 -17.73 -8.02 13.46
N GLN A 161 -16.76 -8.72 12.84
CA GLN A 161 -16.04 -9.80 13.53
C GLN A 161 -15.24 -9.27 14.71
N VAL A 162 -14.47 -8.19 14.53
CA VAL A 162 -13.69 -7.58 15.60
C VAL A 162 -14.59 -7.15 16.75
N ALA A 163 -15.70 -6.48 16.47
CA ALA A 163 -16.68 -6.07 17.47
C ALA A 163 -17.29 -7.26 18.22
N LEU A 164 -17.68 -8.32 17.51
CA LEU A 164 -18.22 -9.53 18.12
C LEU A 164 -17.21 -10.20 19.05
N PHE A 165 -15.95 -10.32 18.63
CA PHE A 165 -14.90 -10.91 19.47
C PHE A 165 -14.59 -10.03 20.69
N PHE A 166 -14.54 -8.70 20.55
CA PHE A 166 -14.39 -7.78 21.69
C PHE A 166 -15.56 -7.85 22.67
N LEU A 167 -16.80 -8.01 22.17
CA LEU A 167 -17.99 -8.17 22.99
C LEU A 167 -17.94 -9.46 23.82
N LEU A 168 -17.44 -10.54 23.22
CA LEU A 168 -17.23 -11.79 23.92
C LEU A 168 -16.08 -11.66 24.94
N LEU A 169 -14.90 -11.22 24.49
CA LEU A 169 -13.68 -11.11 25.29
C LEU A 169 -12.67 -10.12 24.66
N ILE A 170 -12.01 -9.32 25.50
CA ILE A 170 -11.03 -8.31 25.05
C ILE A 170 -9.85 -8.93 24.29
N VAL A 171 -9.25 -10.01 24.82
CA VAL A 171 -8.03 -10.62 24.23
C VAL A 171 -8.30 -11.22 22.84
N PRO A 172 -9.33 -12.06 22.62
CA PRO A 172 -9.73 -12.49 21.27
C PRO A 172 -10.07 -11.34 20.32
N GLY A 173 -10.65 -10.24 20.82
CA GLY A 173 -10.89 -9.03 20.05
C GLY A 173 -9.60 -8.46 19.44
N PHE A 174 -8.54 -8.33 20.24
CA PHE A 174 -7.23 -7.89 19.77
C PHE A 174 -6.61 -8.86 18.76
N ILE A 175 -6.68 -10.17 19.03
CA ILE A 175 -6.17 -11.19 18.10
C ILE A 175 -6.88 -11.05 16.75
N ARG A 176 -8.21 -10.90 16.74
CA ARG A 176 -8.98 -10.76 15.50
C ARG A 176 -8.70 -9.45 14.77
N TRP A 177 -8.51 -8.36 15.51
CA TRP A 177 -8.15 -7.06 14.95
C TRP A 177 -6.81 -7.12 14.21
N VAL A 178 -5.81 -7.76 14.81
CA VAL A 178 -4.50 -7.98 14.16
C VAL A 178 -4.63 -8.89 12.94
N GLN A 179 -5.41 -9.96 13.02
CA GLN A 179 -5.60 -10.88 11.89
C GLN A 179 -6.23 -10.21 10.66
N LEU A 180 -7.03 -9.17 10.88
CA LEU A 180 -7.79 -8.49 9.84
C LEU A 180 -7.21 -7.12 9.46
N CYS A 181 -6.01 -6.78 9.93
CA CYS A 181 -5.44 -5.45 9.75
C CYS A 181 -5.01 -5.13 8.31
N VAL A 182 -4.73 -6.16 7.49
CA VAL A 182 -4.37 -6.03 6.07
C VAL A 182 -5.54 -6.36 5.14
N VAL A 183 -6.77 -6.41 5.65
CA VAL A 183 -7.96 -6.75 4.84
C VAL A 183 -8.16 -5.79 3.66
N THR A 184 -7.92 -4.49 3.86
CA THR A 184 -8.09 -3.46 2.82
C THR A 184 -7.14 -3.67 1.63
N PRO A 185 -5.81 -3.75 1.81
CA PRO A 185 -4.90 -4.03 0.70
C PRO A 185 -5.14 -5.41 0.07
N VAL A 186 -5.51 -6.43 0.84
CA VAL A 186 -5.89 -7.75 0.29
C VAL A 186 -7.11 -7.64 -0.62
N ALA A 187 -8.19 -6.98 -0.19
CA ALA A 187 -9.40 -6.83 -1.00
C ALA A 187 -9.18 -5.98 -2.27
N LEU A 188 -8.22 -5.06 -2.23
CA LEU A 188 -7.82 -4.24 -3.37
C LEU A 188 -6.99 -5.03 -4.39
N LEU A 189 -5.99 -5.78 -3.93
CA LEU A 189 -4.96 -6.36 -4.80
C LEU A 189 -5.25 -7.81 -5.18
N GLU A 190 -5.93 -8.57 -4.33
CA GLU A 190 -6.24 -9.97 -4.55
C GLU A 190 -7.70 -10.13 -5.00
N HIS A 191 -7.89 -10.80 -6.14
CA HIS A 191 -9.19 -10.95 -6.78
C HIS A 191 -9.88 -12.28 -6.44
N SER A 192 -9.16 -13.21 -5.81
CA SER A 192 -9.63 -14.56 -5.50
C SER A 192 -9.98 -14.73 -4.02
N GLY A 193 -11.14 -15.34 -3.77
CA GLY A 193 -11.53 -15.80 -2.43
C GLY A 193 -11.96 -14.69 -1.45
N SER A 194 -12.03 -15.08 -0.17
CA SER A 194 -12.43 -14.18 0.92
C SER A 194 -11.23 -13.39 1.42
N ALA A 195 -11.25 -12.06 1.23
CA ALA A 195 -10.21 -11.15 1.72
C ALA A 195 -10.00 -11.26 3.25
N LEU A 196 -11.05 -11.57 4.01
CA LEU A 196 -10.97 -11.78 5.46
C LEU A 196 -10.13 -12.99 5.83
N ARG A 197 -10.40 -14.12 5.16
CA ARG A 197 -9.66 -15.37 5.38
C ARG A 197 -8.21 -15.19 4.98
N ARG A 198 -7.97 -14.60 3.81
CA ARG A 198 -6.64 -14.36 3.28
C ARG A 198 -5.82 -13.40 4.14
N SER A 199 -6.42 -12.34 4.68
CA SER A 199 -5.77 -11.48 5.68
C SER A 199 -5.36 -12.25 6.93
N ALA A 200 -6.23 -13.12 7.45
CA ALA A 200 -5.93 -13.93 8.63
C ALA A 200 -4.81 -14.96 8.38
N GLU A 201 -4.77 -15.55 7.17
CA GLU A 201 -3.69 -16.46 6.74
C GLU A 201 -2.35 -15.71 6.65
N LEU A 202 -2.32 -14.55 5.99
CA LEU A 202 -1.10 -13.75 5.82
C LEU A 202 -0.52 -13.23 7.14
N THR A 203 -1.36 -12.99 8.14
CA THR A 203 -0.95 -12.42 9.44
C THR A 203 -0.66 -13.50 10.49
N ALA A 204 -0.94 -14.77 10.19
CA ALA A 204 -0.66 -15.88 11.08
C ALA A 204 0.84 -15.96 11.39
N GLY A 205 1.19 -16.11 12.68
CA GLY A 205 2.58 -16.15 13.14
C GLY A 205 3.23 -14.78 13.40
N TRP A 206 2.62 -13.66 12.96
CA TRP A 206 3.21 -12.32 13.07
C TRP A 206 2.50 -11.39 14.07
N GLY A 207 1.63 -11.94 14.91
CA GLY A 207 0.67 -11.19 15.74
C GLY A 207 1.29 -10.04 16.55
N TRP A 208 2.35 -10.31 17.33
CA TRP A 208 2.95 -9.30 18.21
C TRP A 208 3.65 -8.16 17.46
N SER A 209 4.35 -8.48 16.37
CA SER A 209 5.01 -7.46 15.54
C SER A 209 3.98 -6.55 14.85
N LEU A 210 2.90 -7.14 14.33
CA LEU A 210 1.80 -6.39 13.72
C LEU A 210 1.02 -5.57 14.74
N LEU A 211 0.78 -6.11 15.93
CA LEU A 211 0.15 -5.39 17.03
C LEU A 211 0.96 -4.15 17.40
N GLY A 212 2.28 -4.30 17.58
CA GLY A 212 3.17 -3.16 17.84
C GLY A 212 3.08 -2.09 16.74
N LEU A 213 3.02 -2.50 15.47
CA LEU A 213 2.93 -1.58 14.34
C LEU A 213 1.59 -0.84 14.32
N LEU A 214 0.50 -1.56 14.55
CA LEU A 214 -0.85 -1.00 14.63
C LEU A 214 -0.99 -0.04 15.80
N CYS A 215 -0.52 -0.42 16.98
CA CYS A 215 -0.55 0.45 18.16
C CYS A 215 0.24 1.73 17.91
N ALA A 216 1.48 1.63 17.43
CA ALA A 216 2.30 2.82 17.13
C ALA A 216 1.63 3.74 16.10
N ALA A 217 1.11 3.16 15.00
CA ALA A 217 0.45 3.93 13.95
C ALA A 217 -0.85 4.61 14.43
N ASN A 218 -1.68 3.91 15.19
CA ASN A 218 -2.94 4.45 15.71
C ASN A 218 -2.73 5.46 16.84
N VAL A 219 -1.72 5.28 17.71
CA VAL A 219 -1.37 6.28 18.72
C VAL A 219 -0.92 7.58 18.05
N LEU A 220 -0.07 7.50 17.02
CA LEU A 220 0.35 8.69 16.28
C LEU A 220 -0.84 9.38 15.60
N LEU A 221 -1.75 8.60 14.99
CA LEU A 221 -2.97 9.12 14.40
C LEU A 221 -3.87 9.80 15.45
N LEU A 222 -4.05 9.18 16.61
CA LEU A 222 -4.84 9.72 17.71
C LEU A 222 -4.26 11.04 18.22
N LEU A 223 -2.94 11.13 18.38
CA LEU A 223 -2.27 12.37 18.78
C LEU A 223 -2.46 13.49 17.74
N LEU A 224 -2.35 13.18 16.45
CA LEU A 224 -2.57 14.13 15.36
C LEU A 224 -4.02 14.63 15.31
N VAL A 225 -4.99 13.70 15.33
CA VAL A 225 -6.42 14.05 15.23
C VAL A 225 -6.92 14.70 16.52
N GLY A 226 -6.49 14.21 17.67
CA GLY A 226 -6.85 14.78 18.97
C GLY A 226 -6.34 16.19 19.16
N SER A 227 -5.06 16.46 18.85
CA SER A 227 -4.49 17.80 18.95
C SER A 227 -5.16 18.80 18.01
N THR A 228 -5.43 18.41 16.77
CA THR A 228 -6.14 19.28 15.81
C THR A 228 -7.60 19.51 16.21
N ALA A 229 -8.27 18.54 16.83
CA ALA A 229 -9.63 18.71 17.36
C ALA A 229 -9.69 19.75 18.49
N LEU A 230 -8.73 19.71 19.41
CA LEU A 230 -8.64 20.70 20.48
C LEU A 230 -8.45 22.11 19.91
N LEU A 231 -7.55 22.28 18.93
CA LEU A 231 -7.33 23.56 18.25
C LEU A 231 -8.59 24.09 17.54
N VAL A 232 -9.36 23.21 16.90
CA VAL A 232 -10.64 23.61 16.26
C VAL A 232 -11.65 24.09 17.30
N GLY A 233 -11.69 23.47 18.49
CA GLY A 233 -12.52 23.94 19.61
C GLY A 233 -12.18 25.37 20.03
N GLU A 234 -10.89 25.65 20.23
CA GLU A 234 -10.41 27.00 20.57
C GLU A 234 -10.73 28.03 19.47
N VAL A 235 -10.57 27.66 18.19
CA VAL A 235 -10.91 28.55 17.06
C VAL A 235 -12.42 28.81 17.01
N ALA A 236 -13.25 27.83 17.35
CA ALA A 236 -14.71 27.99 17.39
C ALA A 236 -15.13 29.06 18.42
N GLU A 237 -14.44 29.11 19.56
CA GLU A 237 -14.71 30.06 20.64
C GLU A 237 -14.14 31.45 20.34
N LEU A 238 -12.87 31.53 19.91
CA LEU A 238 -12.14 32.79 19.76
C LEU A 238 -12.38 33.49 18.41
N ALA A 239 -12.66 32.74 17.35
CA ALA A 239 -12.79 33.27 16.01
C ALA A 239 -13.84 32.49 15.17
N PRO A 240 -15.15 32.63 15.48
CA PRO A 240 -16.22 31.92 14.79
C PRO A 240 -16.17 31.99 13.24
N PRO A 241 -15.78 33.12 12.59
CA PRO A 241 -15.66 33.17 11.12
C PRO A 241 -14.62 32.18 10.54
N LEU A 242 -13.66 31.72 11.34
CA LEU A 242 -12.62 30.77 10.93
C LEU A 242 -13.00 29.30 11.18
N LEU A 243 -14.18 29.03 11.76
CA LEU A 243 -14.63 27.67 12.08
C LEU A 243 -14.71 26.78 10.84
N GLY A 244 -15.28 27.28 9.74
CA GLY A 244 -15.40 26.52 8.49
C GLY A 244 -14.04 26.03 7.95
N PRO A 245 -13.09 26.96 7.69
CA PRO A 245 -11.73 26.59 7.32
C PRO A 245 -11.03 25.65 8.31
N ALA A 246 -11.23 25.84 9.62
CA ALA A 246 -10.61 24.99 10.65
C ALA A 246 -11.14 23.55 10.61
N VAL A 247 -12.46 23.36 10.46
CA VAL A 247 -13.09 22.04 10.31
C VAL A 247 -12.63 21.33 9.03
N LEU A 248 -12.52 22.07 7.91
CA LEU A 248 -12.01 21.52 6.66
C LEU A 248 -10.55 21.05 6.82
N LEU A 249 -9.69 21.89 7.40
CA LEU A 249 -8.28 21.55 7.65
C LEU A 249 -8.15 20.33 8.56
N GLN A 250 -8.92 20.27 9.65
CA GLN A 250 -8.92 19.13 10.56
C GLN A 250 -9.36 17.84 9.85
N THR A 251 -10.44 17.89 9.07
CA THR A 251 -10.95 16.72 8.32
C THR A 251 -9.92 16.23 7.32
N TRP A 252 -9.27 17.15 6.60
CA TRP A 252 -8.20 16.82 5.68
C TRP A 252 -7.00 16.19 6.37
N LEU A 253 -6.52 16.78 7.48
CA LEU A 253 -5.40 16.23 8.26
C LEU A 253 -5.71 14.84 8.83
N ALA A 254 -6.94 14.61 9.30
CA ALA A 254 -7.39 13.30 9.75
C ALA A 254 -7.33 12.26 8.63
N ASN A 255 -7.79 12.61 7.42
CA ASN A 255 -7.73 11.74 6.25
C ASN A 255 -6.30 11.46 5.78
N VAL A 256 -5.41 12.45 5.84
CA VAL A 256 -3.98 12.26 5.57
C VAL A 256 -3.36 11.32 6.60
N GLY A 257 -3.66 11.50 7.88
CA GLY A 257 -3.21 10.62 8.95
C GLY A 257 -3.69 9.17 8.75
N ALA A 258 -4.98 8.98 8.46
CA ALA A 258 -5.54 7.66 8.18
C ALA A 258 -4.88 7.00 6.95
N LEU A 259 -4.62 7.78 5.89
CA LEU A 259 -3.89 7.30 4.72
C LEU A 259 -2.46 6.85 5.06
N CYS A 260 -1.76 7.57 5.93
CA CYS A 260 -0.44 7.15 6.41
C CYS A 260 -0.51 5.77 7.07
N VAL A 261 -1.51 5.51 7.92
CA VAL A 261 -1.71 4.17 8.53
C VAL A 261 -1.95 3.11 7.47
N GLU A 262 -2.81 3.37 6.49
CA GLU A 262 -3.10 2.43 5.39
C GLU A 262 -1.87 2.16 4.50
N MET A 263 -1.00 3.15 4.30
CA MET A 263 0.29 2.95 3.59
C MET A 263 1.26 2.06 4.38
N LEU A 264 1.28 2.18 5.71
CA LEU A 264 2.03 1.26 6.57
C LEU A 264 1.47 -0.16 6.48
N MET A 265 0.14 -0.31 6.46
CA MET A 265 -0.51 -1.61 6.30
C MET A 265 -0.28 -2.22 4.91
N LEU A 266 -0.21 -1.40 3.85
CA LEU A 266 0.20 -1.85 2.53
C LEU A 266 1.65 -2.34 2.52
N GLY A 267 2.55 -1.66 3.22
CA GLY A 267 3.92 -2.11 3.40
C GLY A 267 4.04 -3.41 4.19
N ALA A 268 3.23 -3.57 5.25
CA ALA A 268 3.11 -4.82 5.98
C ALA A 268 2.59 -5.95 5.08
N TYR A 269 1.54 -5.70 4.30
CA TYR A 269 0.98 -6.66 3.35
C TYR A 269 2.04 -7.18 2.36
N PHE A 270 2.83 -6.30 1.74
CA PHE A 270 3.90 -6.73 0.83
C PHE A 270 4.95 -7.60 1.51
N GLY A 271 5.33 -7.24 2.74
CA GLY A 271 6.25 -8.06 3.53
C GLY A 271 5.69 -9.44 3.87
N LEU A 272 4.43 -9.50 4.32
CA LEU A 272 3.79 -10.75 4.73
C LEU A 272 3.59 -11.68 3.53
N LYS A 273 3.17 -11.13 2.40
CA LYS A 273 2.97 -11.88 1.15
C LYS A 273 4.27 -12.52 0.67
N SER A 274 5.34 -11.75 0.55
CA SER A 274 6.63 -12.29 0.10
C SER A 274 7.23 -13.30 1.07
N SER A 275 6.94 -13.18 2.38
CA SER A 275 7.39 -14.17 3.37
C SER A 275 6.63 -15.50 3.23
N THR A 276 5.34 -15.43 2.91
CA THR A 276 4.50 -16.61 2.70
C THR A 276 4.89 -17.34 1.42
N GLU A 277 5.05 -16.61 0.31
CA GLU A 277 5.45 -17.19 -0.99
C GLU A 277 6.81 -17.89 -0.90
N ARG A 278 7.79 -17.30 -0.21
CA ARG A 278 9.10 -17.94 0.02
C ARG A 278 9.02 -19.21 0.87
N ALA A 279 8.12 -19.25 1.86
CA ALA A 279 7.93 -20.44 2.68
C ALA A 279 7.33 -21.58 1.84
N GLU A 280 6.39 -21.28 0.94
CA GLU A 280 5.81 -22.24 -0.01
C GLU A 280 6.85 -22.77 -1.00
N GLU A 281 7.70 -21.88 -1.55
CA GLU A 281 8.82 -22.27 -2.45
C GLU A 281 9.79 -23.24 -1.75
N LEU A 282 10.18 -22.96 -0.51
CA LEU A 282 11.10 -23.82 0.26
C LEU A 282 10.48 -25.19 0.59
N LEU A 283 9.18 -25.24 0.87
CA LEU A 283 8.48 -26.51 1.10
C LEU A 283 8.42 -27.34 -0.19
N PHE A 284 8.20 -26.70 -1.34
CA PHE A 284 8.20 -27.37 -2.63
C PHE A 284 9.59 -27.93 -3.00
N GLU A 285 10.66 -27.16 -2.77
CA GLU A 285 12.04 -27.63 -3.03
C GLU A 285 12.47 -28.82 -2.15
N GLN A 286 11.86 -28.96 -0.97
CA GLN A 286 12.13 -30.04 -0.02
C GLN A 286 11.33 -31.32 -0.29
N ASP A 287 10.28 -31.29 -1.11
CA ASP A 287 9.49 -32.47 -1.43
C ASP A 287 10.21 -33.31 -2.53
N PRO A 288 10.84 -34.46 -2.19
CA PRO A 288 11.54 -35.27 -3.17
C PRO A 288 10.61 -35.88 -4.22
N ALA A 289 9.29 -35.94 -3.97
CA ALA A 289 8.31 -36.45 -4.93
C ALA A 289 8.01 -35.47 -6.09
N SER A 290 8.49 -34.22 -5.99
CA SER A 290 8.31 -33.20 -7.02
C SER A 290 9.41 -33.18 -8.11
N ARG A 291 10.47 -34.00 -7.95
CA ARG A 291 11.59 -34.14 -8.91
C ARG A 291 11.40 -35.33 -9.83
#